data_AF-A0A0K0FP87-F1
#
_entry.id   AF-A0A0K0FP87-F1
#
_cell.length_a   1.000
_cell.length_b   1.000
_cell.length_c   1.000
_cell.angle_alpha   90.00
_cell.angle_beta   90.00
_cell.angle_gamma   90.00
#
_symmetry.space_group_name_H-M   'P 1'
#
loop_
_entity.id
_entity.type
_entity.pdbx_description
1 polymer ?
#
loop_
_entity_poly.entity_id
_entity_poly.type
_entity_poly.pdbx_seq_one_letter_code
_entity_poly.pdbx_strand_id
1 'polypeptide(L)'
;MKYFLRNYNGETRTLNLLFHTNGAPLSKSSKIYLQKLKNQSEDFNIICNELRSELKNKVYSVKGFYQNKDINFYYRLNIESITGNILALRKANNLTGCNGNYRCTYCFHKGAYAKTGSGAGNGKMVFNNVKDMSLRTSSEYERFAKMLDNNPSQVMFGMNGRSHLEGIVNVPEDIVIDYMHTVLLGPIKKDMTTIRDGDKKIFANNYKIPKLKERAINFFDNSLKTFIL
;
A
#
# COMPACT_ATOMS: atom_id res chain seq x y z
N MET A 1 -3.18 -0.68 -12.84
CA MET A 1 -3.60 0.72 -12.68
C MET A 1 -3.69 1.34 -14.08
N LYS A 2 -4.34 2.50 -14.25
CA LYS A 2 -4.65 3.08 -15.56
C LYS A 2 -4.27 4.56 -15.58
N TYR A 3 -3.72 5.04 -16.70
CA TYR A 3 -3.61 6.48 -16.96
C TYR A 3 -4.34 6.77 -18.26
N PHE A 4 -4.41 8.04 -18.61
CA PHE A 4 -5.03 8.47 -19.84
C PHE A 4 -4.23 9.63 -20.43
N LEU A 5 -3.29 9.32 -21.31
CA LEU A 5 -2.65 10.24 -22.25
C LEU A 5 -3.70 10.59 -23.30
N ARG A 6 -4.41 11.70 -23.14
CA ARG A 6 -5.26 12.23 -24.21
C ARG A 6 -4.39 12.91 -25.27
N ASN A 7 -4.39 12.37 -26.48
CA ASN A 7 -3.96 13.09 -27.67
C ASN A 7 -4.99 14.20 -27.99
N TYR A 8 -4.59 15.24 -28.71
CA TYR A 8 -5.52 16.22 -29.30
C TYR A 8 -6.56 15.57 -30.23
N ASN A 9 -6.30 14.35 -30.71
CA ASN A 9 -7.23 13.51 -31.48
C ASN A 9 -8.15 12.61 -30.62
N GLY A 10 -8.16 12.74 -29.30
CA GLY A 10 -9.06 11.99 -28.40
C GLY A 10 -8.60 10.59 -27.98
N GLU A 11 -7.54 10.04 -28.57
CA GLU A 11 -6.98 8.75 -28.15
C GLU A 11 -6.38 8.83 -26.74
N THR A 12 -6.61 7.80 -25.94
CA THR A 12 -6.27 7.76 -24.51
C THR A 12 -5.28 6.63 -24.21
N ARG A 13 -4.10 6.88 -23.59
CA ARG A 13 -3.15 5.80 -23.18
C ARG A 13 -2.84 5.71 -21.69
N THR A 14 -2.66 4.50 -21.19
CA THR A 14 -2.48 4.16 -19.77
C THR A 14 -1.03 4.01 -19.31
N LEU A 15 -0.73 4.40 -18.06
CA LEU A 15 0.57 4.30 -17.41
C LEU A 15 0.43 3.62 -16.01
N ASN A 16 1.55 3.34 -15.33
CA ASN A 16 1.79 2.78 -13.98
C ASN A 16 2.47 3.67 -12.89
N LEU A 17 1.89 4.14 -11.76
CA LEU A 17 2.62 4.68 -10.59
C LEU A 17 2.49 3.66 -9.46
N LEU A 18 3.64 3.25 -8.94
CA LEU A 18 3.77 2.23 -7.91
C LEU A 18 4.72 2.77 -6.83
N PHE A 19 4.24 2.87 -5.59
CA PHE A 19 5.08 3.22 -4.45
C PHE A 19 5.66 1.96 -3.80
N HIS A 20 6.96 1.94 -3.60
CA HIS A 20 7.67 0.83 -2.96
C HIS A 20 8.74 1.36 -1.99
N THR A 21 8.79 0.81 -0.77
CA THR A 21 9.69 1.30 0.29
C THR A 21 10.89 0.41 0.57
N ASN A 22 10.97 -0.77 -0.06
CA ASN A 22 11.87 -1.83 0.42
C ASN A 22 13.09 -2.08 -0.49
N GLY A 23 13.34 -1.25 -1.51
CA GLY A 23 14.49 -1.44 -2.41
C GLY A 23 14.49 -2.72 -3.26
N ALA A 24 13.51 -3.62 -3.09
CA ALA A 24 13.38 -4.84 -3.88
C ALA A 24 13.17 -4.52 -5.38
N PRO A 25 13.75 -5.34 -6.28
CA PRO A 25 13.67 -5.12 -7.71
C PRO A 25 12.23 -5.26 -8.21
N LEU A 26 11.71 -4.21 -8.84
CA LEU A 26 10.41 -4.22 -9.51
C LEU A 26 10.46 -5.07 -10.79
N SER A 27 9.38 -5.80 -11.10
CA SER A 27 9.28 -6.57 -12.35
C SER A 27 9.27 -5.64 -13.56
N LYS A 28 9.93 -6.07 -14.66
CA LYS A 28 10.36 -5.25 -15.81
C LYS A 28 9.25 -4.59 -16.66
N SER A 29 7.96 -4.71 -16.32
CA SER A 29 6.86 -4.54 -17.28
C SER A 29 6.06 -3.22 -17.26
N SER A 30 6.49 -2.17 -16.55
CA SER A 30 5.83 -0.85 -16.66
C SER A 30 6.79 0.29 -16.29
N LYS A 31 7.51 0.82 -17.29
CA LYS A 31 8.42 1.96 -17.09
C LYS A 31 7.69 3.28 -17.35
N ILE A 32 7.23 3.95 -16.29
CA ILE A 32 7.58 5.35 -16.06
C ILE A 32 8.09 5.46 -14.63
N TYR A 33 9.37 5.82 -14.54
CA TYR A 33 10.12 5.98 -13.31
C TYR A 33 9.81 7.35 -12.72
N LEU A 34 9.19 7.37 -11.55
CA LEU A 34 9.47 8.38 -10.53
C LEU A 34 10.29 7.70 -9.44
N GLN A 35 11.54 7.37 -9.78
CA GLN A 35 12.54 6.93 -8.82
C GLN A 35 13.31 8.15 -8.31
N LYS A 36 12.68 8.85 -7.37
CA LYS A 36 13.32 9.65 -6.33
C LYS A 36 12.82 9.07 -5.00
N LEU A 37 13.33 7.89 -4.68
CA LEU A 37 13.34 7.29 -3.35
C LEU A 37 14.72 6.66 -3.21
N LYS A 38 15.76 7.49 -3.24
CA LYS A 38 17.16 7.10 -3.14
C LYS A 38 17.50 6.57 -1.75
N ASN A 39 16.73 6.93 -0.71
CA ASN A 39 16.96 6.47 0.67
C ASN A 39 15.65 6.14 1.41
N GLN A 40 15.72 5.18 2.35
CA GLN A 40 14.60 4.70 3.19
C GLN A 40 13.95 5.78 4.08
N SER A 41 14.46 7.01 4.07
CA SER A 41 14.05 8.12 4.93
C SER A 41 13.36 9.27 4.19
N GLU A 42 13.06 9.13 2.90
CA GLU A 42 12.48 10.25 2.16
C GLU A 42 11.07 10.59 2.63
N ASP A 43 10.85 11.89 2.83
CA ASP A 43 9.59 12.45 3.31
C ASP A 43 8.57 12.40 2.16
N PHE A 44 7.54 11.56 2.33
CA PHE A 44 6.44 11.43 1.38
C PHE A 44 5.76 12.76 1.10
N ASN A 45 5.76 13.70 2.04
CA ASN A 45 5.25 15.04 1.83
C ASN A 45 6.03 15.76 0.72
N ILE A 46 7.36 15.71 0.74
CA ILE A 46 8.21 16.34 -0.28
C ILE A 46 7.92 15.75 -1.66
N ILE A 47 7.89 14.42 -1.76
CA ILE A 47 7.63 13.71 -3.03
C ILE A 47 6.26 14.06 -3.58
N CYS A 48 5.22 14.02 -2.74
CA CYS A 48 3.87 14.33 -3.18
C CYS A 48 3.72 15.81 -3.56
N ASN A 49 4.43 16.72 -2.87
CA ASN A 49 4.45 18.14 -3.24
C ASN A 49 5.15 18.38 -4.59
N GLU A 50 6.29 17.71 -4.85
CA GLU A 50 6.95 17.72 -6.16
C GLU A 50 5.98 17.22 -7.25
N LEU A 51 5.35 16.06 -7.03
CA LEU A 51 4.38 15.48 -7.97
C LEU A 51 3.19 16.42 -8.23
N ARG A 52 2.60 16.99 -7.17
CA ARG A 52 1.49 17.92 -7.32
C ARG A 52 1.91 19.15 -8.13
N SER A 53 3.10 19.68 -7.89
CA SER A 53 3.67 20.81 -8.65
C SER A 53 3.92 20.45 -10.13
N GLU A 54 4.39 19.23 -10.40
CA GLU A 54 4.59 18.74 -11.76
C GLU A 54 3.27 18.54 -12.51
N LEU A 55 2.25 17.99 -11.87
CA LEU A 55 0.99 17.64 -12.52
C LEU A 55 0.03 18.81 -12.67
N LYS A 56 0.13 19.83 -11.82
CA LYS A 56 -0.84 20.95 -11.78
C LYS A 56 -0.86 21.70 -13.11
N ASN A 57 -1.89 21.43 -13.92
CA ASN A 57 -2.23 22.14 -15.16
C ASN A 57 -1.11 22.20 -16.21
N LYS A 58 -0.10 21.32 -16.14
CA LYS A 58 0.97 21.31 -17.15
C LYS A 58 0.50 20.57 -18.40
N VAL A 59 0.71 21.21 -19.54
CA VAL A 59 0.63 20.58 -20.86
C VAL A 59 2.05 20.24 -21.28
N TYR A 60 2.30 18.97 -21.54
CA TYR A 60 3.56 18.48 -22.02
C TYR A 60 3.52 18.40 -23.55
N SER A 61 4.68 18.56 -24.19
CA SER A 61 4.81 18.39 -25.63
C SER A 61 5.98 17.46 -25.96
N VAL A 62 5.79 16.62 -26.97
CA VAL A 62 6.83 15.79 -27.58
C VAL A 62 6.88 16.12 -29.05
N LYS A 63 8.07 16.48 -29.54
CA LYS A 63 8.33 16.65 -30.97
C LYS A 63 8.62 15.29 -31.59
N GLY A 64 7.99 15.01 -32.71
CA GLY A 64 8.23 13.83 -33.52
C GLY A 64 8.36 14.18 -35.00
N PHE A 65 8.79 13.22 -35.80
CA PHE A 65 8.88 13.35 -37.25
C PHE A 65 8.08 12.23 -37.90
N TYR A 66 7.13 12.57 -38.77
CA TYR A 66 6.31 11.60 -39.48
C TYR A 66 6.06 12.09 -40.90
N GLN A 67 6.32 11.23 -41.90
CA GLN A 67 6.11 11.53 -43.33
C GLN A 67 6.74 12.87 -43.77
N ASN A 68 8.01 13.09 -43.42
CA ASN A 68 8.75 14.32 -43.73
C ASN A 68 8.15 15.61 -43.14
N LYS A 69 7.33 15.51 -42.08
CA LYS A 69 6.77 16.64 -41.36
C LYS A 69 7.12 16.57 -39.88
N ASP A 70 7.49 17.72 -39.32
CA ASP A 70 7.56 17.91 -37.88
C ASP A 70 6.15 17.90 -37.30
N ILE A 71 5.96 17.09 -36.27
CA ILE A 71 4.70 16.99 -35.55
C ILE A 71 4.92 17.23 -34.05
N ASN A 72 4.03 18.00 -33.45
CA ASN A 72 4.03 18.23 -32.02
C ASN A 72 2.85 17.47 -31.40
N PHE A 73 3.13 16.56 -30.48
CA PHE A 73 2.12 15.89 -29.68
C PHE A 73 2.01 16.56 -28.33
N TYR A 74 0.83 17.08 -28.02
CA TYR A 74 0.53 17.66 -26.71
C TYR A 74 -0.29 16.68 -25.88
N TYR A 75 0.05 16.55 -24.60
CA TYR A 75 -0.68 15.70 -23.68
C TYR A 75 -0.72 16.30 -22.28
N ARG A 76 -1.70 15.84 -21.49
CA ARG A 76 -1.79 16.10 -20.05
C ARG A 76 -1.66 14.76 -19.31
N LEU A 77 -1.02 14.80 -18.15
CA LEU A 77 -0.93 13.65 -17.26
C LEU A 77 -2.03 13.76 -16.21
N ASN A 78 -2.82 12.71 -16.07
CA ASN A 78 -3.78 12.55 -14.98
C ASN A 78 -3.50 11.24 -14.24
N ILE A 79 -3.46 11.29 -12.91
CA ILE A 79 -3.30 10.11 -12.06
C ILE A 79 -4.68 9.75 -11.53
N GLU A 80 -5.18 8.58 -11.90
CA GLU A 80 -6.50 8.13 -11.44
C GLU A 80 -6.45 7.31 -10.17
N SER A 81 -5.32 6.64 -9.92
CA SER A 81 -5.19 5.78 -8.76
C SER A 81 -3.74 5.59 -8.37
N ILE A 82 -3.52 5.22 -7.11
CA ILE A 82 -2.19 4.97 -6.55
C ILE A 82 -2.19 3.60 -5.88
N THR A 83 -1.15 2.79 -6.14
CA THR A 83 -0.95 1.52 -5.45
C THR A 83 0.46 1.41 -4.88
N GLY A 84 0.63 0.51 -3.93
CA GLY A 84 1.88 0.27 -3.26
C GLY A 84 1.71 -0.67 -2.07
N ASN A 85 2.83 -1.03 -1.47
CA ASN A 85 2.79 -1.81 -0.25
C ASN A 85 2.06 -1.02 0.88
N ILE A 86 1.45 -1.74 1.83
CA ILE A 86 0.62 -1.11 2.88
C ILE A 86 1.42 -0.09 3.71
N LEU A 87 2.71 -0.34 3.96
CA LEU A 87 3.53 0.56 4.76
C LEU A 87 3.78 1.89 4.05
N ALA A 88 4.07 1.87 2.76
CA ALA A 88 4.21 3.05 1.91
C ALA A 88 2.88 3.80 1.82
N LEU A 89 1.79 3.10 1.50
CA LEU A 89 0.46 3.70 1.37
C LEU A 89 0.00 4.33 2.69
N ARG A 90 0.31 3.75 3.85
CA ARG A 90 0.02 4.36 5.15
C ARG A 90 0.79 5.65 5.35
N LYS A 91 2.10 5.65 5.07
CA LYS A 91 2.93 6.86 5.19
C LYS A 91 2.44 7.96 4.24
N ALA A 92 2.19 7.62 2.97
CA ALA A 92 1.65 8.55 1.98
C ALA A 92 0.29 9.13 2.40
N ASN A 93 -0.56 8.32 3.04
CA ASN A 93 -1.84 8.76 3.59
C ASN A 93 -1.77 9.40 4.98
N ASN A 94 -0.57 9.65 5.50
CA ASN A 94 -0.36 10.21 6.83
C ASN A 94 -1.10 9.44 7.93
N LEU A 95 -1.09 8.11 7.83
CA LEU A 95 -1.69 7.19 8.80
C LEU A 95 -0.64 6.66 9.79
N THR A 96 -1.05 6.46 11.03
CA THR A 96 -0.21 5.87 12.08
C THR A 96 0.09 4.40 11.76
N GLY A 97 1.37 4.04 11.76
CA GLY A 97 1.82 2.68 11.51
C GLY A 97 1.58 1.76 12.71
N CYS A 98 0.95 0.58 12.47
CA CYS A 98 0.89 -0.65 13.29
C CYS A 98 0.61 -0.59 14.81
N ASN A 99 0.56 0.57 15.47
CA ASN A 99 0.34 0.72 16.91
C ASN A 99 -1.06 1.30 17.24
N GLY A 100 -1.84 1.68 16.22
CA GLY A 100 -3.23 2.07 16.39
C GLY A 100 -4.18 0.88 16.28
N ASN A 101 -5.35 1.00 16.93
CA ASN A 101 -6.46 0.07 16.73
C ASN A 101 -7.03 0.16 15.30
N TYR A 102 -6.80 1.25 14.57
CA TYR A 102 -7.31 1.44 13.20
C TYR A 102 -6.19 1.26 12.18
N ARG A 103 -6.13 0.08 11.56
CA ARG A 103 -5.02 -0.27 10.65
C ARG A 103 -5.36 -0.20 9.18
N CYS A 104 -6.64 -0.16 8.82
CA CYS A 104 -7.06 -0.15 7.43
C CYS A 104 -7.05 1.27 6.87
N THR A 105 -6.47 1.44 5.70
CA THR A 105 -6.49 2.70 4.93
C THR A 105 -7.88 3.01 4.38
N TYR A 106 -8.76 2.00 4.25
CA TYR A 106 -10.05 2.09 3.55
C TYR A 106 -11.28 2.02 4.42
N CYS A 107 -11.16 1.60 5.68
CA CYS A 107 -12.33 1.49 6.57
C CYS A 107 -12.04 2.09 7.94
N PHE A 108 -13.10 2.40 8.67
CA PHE A 108 -13.05 2.88 10.05
C PHE A 108 -13.06 1.74 11.08
N HIS A 109 -12.78 0.50 10.67
CA HIS A 109 -12.87 -0.63 11.60
C HIS A 109 -11.73 -0.64 12.62
N LYS A 110 -12.14 -0.67 13.88
CA LYS A 110 -11.25 -0.86 15.02
C LYS A 110 -10.88 -2.34 15.12
N GLY A 111 -9.60 -2.63 15.09
CA GLY A 111 -9.06 -3.93 15.46
C GLY A 111 -9.20 -4.16 16.97
N ALA A 112 -9.27 -5.44 17.35
CA ALA A 112 -9.29 -5.88 18.72
C ALA A 112 -8.09 -6.80 18.99
N TYR A 113 -7.54 -6.79 20.19
CA TYR A 113 -6.55 -7.79 20.58
C TYR A 113 -7.28 -9.08 20.99
N ALA A 114 -7.02 -10.18 20.27
CA ALA A 114 -7.45 -11.51 20.66
C ALA A 114 -6.28 -12.29 21.26
N LYS A 115 -6.47 -12.90 22.43
CA LYS A 115 -5.51 -13.84 23.01
C LYS A 115 -5.50 -15.11 22.16
N THR A 116 -4.37 -15.42 21.53
CA THR A 116 -4.24 -16.64 20.72
C THR A 116 -3.73 -17.81 21.56
N GLY A 117 -4.58 -18.33 22.45
CA GLY A 117 -4.30 -19.52 23.26
C GLY A 117 -3.41 -19.30 24.49
N SER A 118 -3.35 -20.34 25.33
CA SER A 118 -2.54 -20.41 26.55
C SER A 118 -1.05 -20.37 26.19
N GLY A 119 -0.39 -19.24 26.49
CA GLY A 119 1.05 -19.02 26.26
C GLY A 119 1.42 -18.03 25.15
N ALA A 120 0.46 -17.40 24.47
CA ALA A 120 0.74 -16.41 23.44
C ALA A 120 0.70 -14.95 23.94
N GLY A 121 1.66 -14.55 24.80
CA GLY A 121 1.98 -13.16 25.15
C GLY A 121 0.81 -12.15 25.19
N ASN A 122 1.02 -10.96 24.62
CA ASN A 122 0.05 -9.85 24.60
C ASN A 122 -1.13 -10.03 23.62
N GLY A 123 -1.36 -11.24 23.09
CA GLY A 123 -2.36 -11.48 22.06
C GLY A 123 -1.99 -10.92 20.67
N LYS A 124 -2.85 -11.14 19.68
CA LYS A 124 -2.70 -10.63 18.31
C LYS A 124 -3.85 -9.69 17.98
N MET A 125 -3.53 -8.61 17.27
CA MET A 125 -4.57 -7.75 16.70
C MET A 125 -5.33 -8.52 15.63
N VAL A 126 -6.64 -8.63 15.79
CA VAL A 126 -7.60 -9.21 14.86
C VAL A 126 -8.59 -8.14 14.42
N PHE A 127 -9.08 -8.28 13.20
CA PHE A 127 -10.12 -7.42 12.65
C PHE A 127 -11.37 -8.27 12.50
N ASN A 128 -12.51 -7.74 12.91
CA ASN A 128 -13.77 -8.46 12.77
C ASN A 128 -14.15 -8.50 11.28
N ASN A 129 -14.34 -9.69 10.73
CA ASN A 129 -14.70 -9.90 9.32
C ASN A 129 -16.22 -9.79 9.11
N VAL A 130 -16.88 -8.85 9.78
CA VAL A 130 -18.34 -8.66 9.61
C VAL A 130 -18.62 -8.27 8.16
N LYS A 131 -19.72 -8.78 7.59
CA LYS A 131 -20.12 -8.51 6.20
C LYS A 131 -20.32 -7.02 5.90
N ASP A 132 -20.62 -6.21 6.91
CA ASP A 132 -20.96 -4.80 6.75
C ASP A 132 -19.84 -3.89 7.26
N MET A 133 -18.69 -3.90 6.58
CA MET A 133 -17.62 -2.96 6.88
C MET A 133 -17.88 -1.60 6.25
N SER A 134 -18.16 -0.57 7.06
CA SER A 134 -18.22 0.82 6.61
C SER A 134 -16.88 1.27 6.04
N LEU A 135 -16.86 1.48 4.73
CA LEU A 135 -15.73 2.07 4.00
C LEU A 135 -15.65 3.58 4.27
N ARG A 136 -14.46 4.13 4.19
CA ARG A 136 -14.20 5.57 4.26
C ARG A 136 -14.58 6.18 2.93
N THR A 137 -15.47 7.16 2.95
CA THR A 137 -15.71 8.03 1.78
C THR A 137 -14.73 9.21 1.79
N SER A 138 -14.53 9.84 0.63
CA SER A 138 -13.73 11.07 0.56
C SER A 138 -14.31 12.19 1.43
N SER A 139 -15.63 12.28 1.55
CA SER A 139 -16.30 13.29 2.39
C SER A 139 -16.01 13.13 3.89
N GLU A 140 -16.05 11.90 4.39
CA GLU A 140 -15.74 11.60 5.79
C GLU A 140 -14.25 11.80 6.08
N TYR A 141 -13.39 11.38 5.14
CA TYR A 141 -11.96 11.61 5.21
C TYR A 141 -11.64 13.09 5.37
N GLU A 142 -12.22 13.94 4.50
CA GLU A 142 -12.04 15.40 4.55
C GLU A 142 -12.54 15.98 5.88
N ARG A 143 -13.69 15.53 6.37
CA ARG A 143 -14.23 15.96 7.66
C ARG A 143 -13.24 15.69 8.79
N PHE A 144 -12.70 14.46 8.88
CA PHE A 144 -11.74 14.11 9.93
C PHE A 144 -10.40 14.81 9.76
N ALA A 145 -9.94 15.00 8.53
CA ALA A 145 -8.73 15.76 8.24
C ALA A 145 -8.85 17.22 8.74
N LYS A 146 -9.98 17.90 8.47
CA LYS A 146 -10.26 19.24 8.99
C LYS A 146 -10.29 19.30 10.53
N MET A 147 -10.81 18.26 11.19
CA MET A 147 -10.81 18.19 12.65
C MET A 147 -9.38 18.07 13.23
N LEU A 148 -8.51 17.32 12.54
CA LEU A 148 -7.11 17.15 12.90
C LEU A 148 -6.27 18.40 12.61
N ASP A 149 -6.59 19.17 11.56
CA ASP A 149 -5.96 20.48 11.32
C ASP A 149 -6.12 21.41 12.53
N ASN A 150 -7.29 21.35 13.20
CA ASN A 150 -7.56 22.11 14.42
C ASN A 150 -6.95 21.50 15.69
N ASN A 151 -6.56 20.22 15.66
CA ASN A 151 -6.05 19.46 16.81
C ASN A 151 -4.89 18.52 16.40
N PRO A 152 -3.73 19.05 15.98
CA PRO A 152 -2.67 18.27 15.32
C PRO A 152 -1.99 17.23 16.21
N SER A 153 -2.19 17.28 17.53
CA SER A 153 -1.67 16.29 18.49
C SER A 153 -2.56 15.05 18.61
N GLN A 154 -3.76 15.06 18.03
CA GLN A 154 -4.69 13.93 18.09
C GLN A 154 -4.51 12.97 16.91
N VAL A 155 -4.93 11.73 17.12
CA VAL A 155 -5.03 10.71 16.07
C VAL A 155 -6.47 10.25 15.99
N MET A 156 -7.10 10.39 14.82
CA MET A 156 -8.49 9.98 14.60
C MET A 156 -8.55 8.84 13.61
N PHE A 157 -9.06 7.68 14.03
CA PHE A 157 -9.15 6.49 13.19
C PHE A 157 -7.82 6.11 12.50
N GLY A 158 -6.69 6.35 13.18
CA GLY A 158 -5.35 6.12 12.66
C GLY A 158 -4.86 7.16 11.66
N MET A 159 -5.58 8.26 11.44
CA MET A 159 -5.11 9.43 10.69
C MET A 159 -4.36 10.37 11.63
N ASN A 160 -3.16 10.80 11.22
CA ASN A 160 -2.41 11.86 11.91
C ASN A 160 -2.70 13.25 11.31
N GLY A 161 -3.37 13.32 10.15
CA GLY A 161 -3.73 14.56 9.47
C GLY A 161 -4.19 14.30 8.04
N ARG A 162 -4.11 15.33 7.19
CA ARG A 162 -4.36 15.22 5.74
C ARG A 162 -3.40 14.23 5.07
N SER A 163 -3.89 13.58 4.02
CA SER A 163 -3.05 12.70 3.20
C SER A 163 -2.11 13.54 2.36
N HIS A 164 -0.86 13.10 2.21
CA HIS A 164 0.06 13.75 1.28
C HIS A 164 -0.39 13.59 -0.18
N LEU A 165 -1.26 12.60 -0.46
CA LEU A 165 -1.86 12.36 -1.77
C LEU A 165 -3.05 13.27 -2.09
N GLU A 166 -3.50 14.11 -1.15
CA GLU A 166 -4.60 15.04 -1.38
C GLU A 166 -4.29 15.97 -2.58
N GLY A 167 -5.24 16.10 -3.51
CA GLY A 167 -5.07 16.87 -4.74
C GLY A 167 -4.21 16.20 -5.82
N ILE A 168 -3.74 14.97 -5.58
CA ILE A 168 -3.16 14.09 -6.61
C ILE A 168 -4.20 13.05 -7.05
N VAL A 169 -4.88 12.44 -6.08
CA VAL A 169 -5.97 11.46 -6.28
C VAL A 169 -7.06 11.68 -5.22
N ASN A 170 -8.24 11.08 -5.40
CA ASN A 170 -9.30 11.09 -4.39
C ASN A 170 -8.96 10.11 -3.26
N VAL A 171 -8.74 10.64 -2.06
CA VAL A 171 -8.42 9.81 -0.89
C VAL A 171 -9.69 9.49 -0.12
N PRO A 172 -9.94 8.23 0.27
CA PRO A 172 -9.14 7.02 0.00
C PRO A 172 -9.60 6.20 -1.22
N GLU A 173 -10.58 6.67 -1.98
CA GLU A 173 -11.28 5.92 -3.03
C GLU A 173 -10.36 5.48 -4.19
N ASP A 174 -9.42 6.34 -4.58
CA ASP A 174 -8.49 6.09 -5.69
C ASP A 174 -7.22 5.35 -5.25
N ILE A 175 -7.15 4.90 -4.00
CA ILE A 175 -6.02 4.13 -3.50
C ILE A 175 -6.34 2.65 -3.73
N VAL A 176 -5.40 1.94 -4.34
CA VAL A 176 -5.60 0.54 -4.73
C VAL A 176 -4.73 -0.36 -3.87
N ILE A 177 -5.36 -1.36 -3.26
CA ILE A 177 -4.67 -2.40 -2.48
C ILE A 177 -3.76 -3.21 -3.41
N ASP A 178 -2.50 -3.34 -3.01
CA ASP A 178 -1.61 -4.35 -3.57
C ASP A 178 -2.10 -5.74 -3.15
N TYR A 179 -2.91 -6.36 -4.00
CA TYR A 179 -3.53 -7.66 -3.75
C TYR A 179 -2.48 -8.75 -3.47
N MET A 180 -1.37 -8.75 -4.20
CA MET A 180 -0.31 -9.75 -4.06
C MET A 180 0.34 -9.64 -2.67
N HIS A 181 0.76 -8.45 -2.26
CA HIS A 181 1.45 -8.30 -0.97
C HIS A 181 0.50 -8.27 0.23
N THR A 182 -0.72 -7.76 0.06
CA THR A 182 -1.68 -7.56 1.15
C THR A 182 -2.58 -8.76 1.38
N VAL A 183 -3.14 -9.31 0.31
CA VAL A 183 -4.19 -10.33 0.38
C VAL A 183 -3.61 -11.74 0.27
N LEU A 184 -2.59 -11.95 -0.56
CA LEU A 184 -2.00 -13.28 -0.73
C LEU A 184 -0.80 -13.50 0.17
N LEU A 185 0.22 -12.65 0.09
CA LEU A 185 1.49 -12.88 0.76
C LEU A 185 1.37 -12.87 2.30
N GLY A 186 0.56 -11.96 2.85
CA GLY A 186 0.33 -11.86 4.29
C GLY A 186 -0.23 -13.15 4.90
N PRO A 187 -1.39 -13.66 4.43
CA PRO A 187 -1.94 -14.93 4.87
C PRO A 187 -1.02 -16.12 4.63
N ILE A 188 -0.43 -16.25 3.43
CA ILE A 188 0.51 -17.36 3.13
C ILE A 188 1.67 -17.37 4.11
N LYS A 189 2.29 -16.21 4.37
CA LYS A 189 3.38 -16.08 5.34
C LYS A 189 2.92 -16.48 6.75
N LYS A 190 1.73 -16.07 7.15
CA LYS A 190 1.14 -16.41 8.45
C LYS A 190 0.89 -17.91 8.57
N ASP A 191 0.37 -18.55 7.53
CA ASP A 191 0.08 -19.98 7.50
C ASP A 191 1.38 -20.79 7.51
N MET A 192 2.36 -20.42 6.68
CA MET A 192 3.70 -21.03 6.69
C MET A 192 4.38 -20.91 8.07
N THR A 193 4.30 -19.73 8.70
CA THR A 193 4.83 -19.51 10.05
C THR A 193 4.09 -20.35 11.09
N THR A 194 2.76 -20.45 10.97
CA THR A 194 1.93 -21.23 11.90
C THR A 194 2.17 -22.72 11.75
N ILE A 195 2.38 -23.24 10.53
CA ILE A 195 2.75 -24.63 10.30
C ILE A 195 4.13 -24.92 10.91
N ARG A 196 5.13 -24.08 10.60
CA ARG A 196 6.50 -24.22 11.11
C ARG A 196 6.58 -24.14 12.64
N ASP A 197 5.91 -23.16 13.24
CA ASP A 197 5.96 -22.93 14.70
C ASP A 197 4.94 -23.79 15.45
N GLY A 198 3.87 -24.21 14.78
CA GLY A 198 2.87 -25.16 15.28
C GLY A 198 3.48 -26.54 15.48
N ASP A 199 4.36 -26.99 14.58
CA ASP A 199 5.18 -28.19 14.80
C ASP A 199 5.96 -28.08 16.13
N LYS A 200 6.45 -26.89 16.51
CA LYS A 200 7.15 -26.71 17.80
C LYS A 200 6.22 -26.70 19.02
N LYS A 201 4.92 -26.43 18.88
CA LYS A 201 3.96 -26.23 20.00
C LYS A 201 2.92 -27.36 20.18
N ILE A 202 2.59 -28.10 19.12
CA ILE A 202 1.54 -29.13 19.13
C ILE A 202 1.93 -30.37 19.97
N PHE A 203 3.18 -30.46 20.41
CA PHE A 203 3.66 -31.47 21.35
C PHE A 203 3.13 -31.34 22.79
N ALA A 204 2.40 -30.26 23.13
CA ALA A 204 1.82 -30.09 24.47
C ALA A 204 0.52 -30.91 24.69
N ASN A 205 -0.17 -31.37 23.64
CA ASN A 205 -1.53 -31.95 23.75
C ASN A 205 -1.70 -33.38 23.14
N ASN A 206 -0.65 -34.21 23.13
CA ASN A 206 -0.71 -35.64 22.74
C ASN A 206 -1.19 -36.01 21.32
N TYR A 207 -1.43 -35.05 20.41
CA TYR A 207 -1.68 -35.36 18.99
C TYR A 207 -0.36 -35.65 18.26
N LYS A 208 -0.14 -36.91 17.83
CA LYS A 208 1.00 -37.31 17.01
C LYS A 208 0.76 -36.99 15.54
N ILE A 209 1.01 -35.74 15.15
CA ILE A 209 1.27 -35.41 13.73
C ILE A 209 2.75 -35.74 13.45
N PRO A 210 3.11 -36.30 12.28
CA PRO A 210 4.51 -36.56 11.95
C PRO A 210 5.32 -35.25 12.00
N LYS A 211 6.42 -35.23 12.76
CA LYS A 211 7.37 -34.11 12.78
C LYS A 211 7.75 -33.73 11.36
N LEU A 212 7.78 -32.42 11.06
CA LEU A 212 8.35 -31.96 9.81
C LEU A 212 9.82 -32.39 9.77
N LYS A 213 10.24 -33.04 8.68
CA LYS A 213 11.65 -33.37 8.47
C LYS A 213 12.46 -32.08 8.42
N GLU A 214 13.71 -32.12 8.86
CA GLU A 214 14.63 -30.96 8.85
C GLU A 214 14.70 -30.28 7.48
N ARG A 215 14.66 -31.06 6.40
CA ARG A 215 14.59 -30.56 5.02
C ARG A 215 13.36 -29.67 4.75
N ALA A 216 12.20 -30.01 5.32
CA ALA A 216 10.99 -29.22 5.20
C ALA A 216 11.09 -27.91 6.02
N ILE A 217 11.66 -27.97 7.23
CA ILE A 217 11.91 -26.77 8.05
C ILE A 217 12.87 -25.81 7.31
N ASN A 218 13.99 -26.32 6.78
CA ASN A 218 14.94 -25.53 6.00
C ASN A 218 14.30 -24.95 4.74
N PHE A 219 13.40 -25.69 4.07
CA PHE A 219 12.62 -25.17 2.95
C PHE A 219 11.72 -24.00 3.39
N PHE A 220 11.00 -24.12 4.50
CA PHE A 220 10.18 -23.04 5.04
C PHE A 220 11.02 -21.81 5.40
N ASP A 221 12.14 -21.98 6.10
CA ASP A 221 12.99 -20.87 6.51
C ASP A 221 13.66 -20.16 5.32
N ASN A 222 14.09 -20.92 4.30
CA ASN A 222 14.62 -20.33 3.07
C ASN A 222 13.54 -19.61 2.27
N SER A 223 12.35 -20.21 2.12
CA SER A 223 11.23 -19.57 1.43
C SER A 223 10.78 -18.30 2.14
N LEU A 224 10.68 -18.32 3.48
CA LEU A 224 10.31 -17.16 4.29
C LEU A 224 11.35 -16.05 4.20
N LYS A 225 12.65 -16.36 4.11
CA LYS A 225 13.70 -15.35 3.86
C LYS A 225 13.50 -14.65 2.52
N THR A 226 13.11 -15.37 1.47
CA THR A 226 12.81 -14.79 0.16
C THR A 226 11.59 -13.85 0.17
N PHE A 227 10.66 -14.05 1.11
CA PHE A 227 9.49 -13.17 1.28
C PHE A 227 9.71 -12.00 2.25
N ILE A 228 10.89 -11.90 2.88
CA ILE A 228 11.22 -10.86 3.88
C ILE A 228 12.12 -9.77 3.30
N LEU A 229 12.87 -10.07 2.23
CA LEU A 229 13.71 -9.13 1.47
C LEU A 229 12.94 -8.56 0.27
#